data_AF-A0A7R9BBP6-F1
#
_entry.id   AF-A0A7R9BBP6-F1
#
_cell.length_a   1.000
_cell.length_b   1.000
_cell.length_c   1.000
_cell.angle_alpha   90.00
_cell.angle_beta   90.00
_cell.angle_gamma   90.00
#
_symmetry.space_group_name_H-M   'P 1'
#
loop_
_entity.id
_entity.type
_entity.pdbx_description
1 polymer ?
#
loop_
_entity_poly.entity_id
_entity_poly.type
_entity_poly.pdbx_seq_one_letter_code
_entity_poly.pdbx_strand_id
1 'polypeptide(L)'
;MYLFQYALFEPGTRNTGTALAGKNVANPISMVNASIDMLDHLGLRHYAAILRIAIQKTITSDKIMTKDIGGSNSTTDVIDCIKKRIEQEAKIHDWSEPEKPKVRPAAEKRPYQV
;
A
#
# COMPACT_ATOMS: atom_id res chain seq x y z
N MET A 1 30.70 -1.20 10.44
CA MET A 1 29.59 -2.14 10.19
C MET A 1 28.38 -1.31 9.74
N TYR A 2 28.19 -1.14 8.42
CA TYR A 2 27.14 -0.29 7.84
C TYR A 2 25.80 -1.06 7.74
N LEU A 3 24.69 -0.45 8.14
CA LEU A 3 23.36 -1.08 8.20
C LEU A 3 22.24 -0.30 7.46
N PHE A 4 22.53 0.46 6.39
CA PHE A 4 21.53 1.33 5.74
C PHE A 4 21.19 0.98 4.28
N GLN A 5 21.10 -0.30 3.93
CA GLN A 5 20.81 -0.75 2.56
C GLN A 5 19.34 -1.17 2.33
N TYR A 6 18.57 -1.38 3.38
CA TYR A 6 17.25 -2.03 3.30
C TYR A 6 16.15 -1.19 3.93
N ALA A 7 14.94 -1.35 3.41
CA ALA A 7 13.70 -0.81 3.99
C ALA A 7 12.66 -1.94 4.08
N LEU A 8 11.98 -2.02 5.22
CA LEU A 8 10.87 -2.94 5.47
C LEU A 8 9.61 -2.12 5.70
N PHE A 9 8.50 -2.54 5.08
CA PHE A 9 7.20 -1.91 5.21
C PHE A 9 6.21 -2.96 5.72
N GLU A 10 5.56 -2.67 6.84
CA GLU A 10 4.65 -3.59 7.51
C GLU A 10 3.45 -2.83 8.08
N PRO A 11 2.33 -3.51 8.37
CA PRO A 11 1.26 -2.97 9.21
C PRO A 11 1.84 -2.43 10.53
N GLY A 12 1.40 -1.23 10.95
CA GLY A 12 1.91 -0.63 12.18
C GLY A 12 1.61 -1.41 13.47
N THR A 13 0.66 -2.36 13.42
CA THR A 13 0.38 -3.26 14.53
C THR A 13 1.19 -4.55 14.41
N ARG A 14 1.87 -4.93 15.49
CA ARG A 14 2.60 -6.21 15.63
C ARG A 14 1.69 -7.37 16.03
N ASN A 15 0.37 -7.13 16.09
CA ASN A 15 -0.61 -8.18 16.33
C ASN A 15 -0.66 -9.12 15.11
N THR A 16 -0.44 -10.40 15.33
CA THR A 16 -0.46 -11.44 14.28
C THR A 16 -1.86 -11.71 13.74
N GLY A 17 -2.91 -11.24 14.42
CA GLY A 17 -4.29 -11.46 13.99
C GLY A 17 -4.68 -12.94 13.98
N THR A 18 -4.04 -13.77 14.80
CA THR A 18 -4.23 -15.24 14.81
C THR A 18 -5.71 -15.62 14.95
N ALA A 19 -6.48 -14.85 15.72
CA ALA A 19 -7.92 -15.06 15.89
C ALA A 19 -8.76 -14.77 14.63
N LEU A 20 -8.22 -14.04 13.65
CA LEU A 20 -8.88 -13.65 12.39
C LEU A 20 -8.43 -14.51 11.20
N ALA A 21 -7.35 -15.29 11.35
CA ALA A 21 -6.79 -16.12 10.30
C ALA A 21 -7.84 -17.10 9.74
N GLY A 22 -7.94 -17.17 8.41
CA GLY A 22 -8.89 -18.04 7.71
C GLY A 22 -10.36 -17.62 7.76
N LYS A 23 -10.70 -16.49 8.41
CA LYS A 23 -12.11 -16.09 8.63
C LYS A 23 -12.65 -15.06 7.65
N ASN A 24 -11.84 -14.54 6.73
CA ASN A 24 -12.23 -13.50 5.76
C ASN A 24 -12.84 -12.24 6.42
N VAL A 25 -12.34 -11.85 7.59
CA VAL A 25 -12.83 -10.65 8.33
C VAL A 25 -11.71 -9.69 8.73
N ALA A 26 -10.46 -10.00 8.35
CA ALA A 26 -9.32 -9.14 8.62
C ALA A 26 -9.38 -7.89 7.73
N ASN A 27 -9.04 -6.73 8.28
CA ASN A 27 -8.96 -5.50 7.51
C ASN A 27 -7.72 -5.51 6.59
N PRO A 28 -7.89 -5.50 5.26
CA PRO A 28 -6.75 -5.52 4.35
C PRO A 28 -6.04 -4.16 4.24
N ILE A 29 -6.71 -3.05 4.60
CA ILE A 29 -6.25 -1.68 4.32
C ILE A 29 -4.88 -1.39 4.95
N SER A 30 -4.59 -1.94 6.13
CA SER A 30 -3.31 -1.70 6.80
C SER A 30 -2.12 -2.20 5.99
N MET A 31 -2.20 -3.41 5.43
CA MET A 31 -1.13 -3.96 4.59
C MET A 31 -1.05 -3.25 3.24
N VAL A 32 -2.19 -2.85 2.66
CA VAL A 32 -2.19 -2.07 1.42
C VAL A 32 -1.52 -0.71 1.63
N ASN A 33 -1.78 -0.02 2.75
CA ASN A 33 -1.09 1.24 3.07
C ASN A 33 0.42 1.06 3.25
N ALA A 34 0.87 -0.01 3.92
CA ALA A 34 2.30 -0.32 3.98
C ALA A 34 2.91 -0.52 2.58
N SER A 35 2.16 -1.16 1.67
CA SER A 35 2.57 -1.32 0.27
C SER A 35 2.60 0.00 -0.49
N ILE A 36 1.68 0.94 -0.19
CA ILE A 36 1.68 2.30 -0.76
C ILE A 36 2.93 3.06 -0.33
N ASP A 37 3.32 2.98 0.95
CA ASP A 37 4.53 3.64 1.45
C ASP A 37 5.79 3.03 0.83
N MET A 38 5.79 1.72 0.57
CA MET A 38 6.83 1.05 -0.20
C MET A 38 6.92 1.58 -1.64
N LEU A 39 5.78 1.73 -2.34
CA LEU A 39 5.75 2.31 -3.68
C LEU A 39 6.31 3.74 -3.69
N ASP A 40 5.94 4.57 -2.72
CA ASP A 40 6.49 5.91 -2.56
C ASP A 40 8.01 5.90 -2.32
N HIS A 41 8.50 4.97 -1.49
CA HIS A 41 9.94 4.79 -1.25
C HIS A 41 10.71 4.39 -2.51
N LEU A 42 10.10 3.59 -3.38
CA LEU A 42 10.66 3.18 -4.67
C LEU A 42 10.56 4.26 -5.76
N GLY A 43 9.93 5.40 -5.46
CA GLY A 43 9.68 6.47 -6.44
C GLY A 43 8.48 6.21 -7.36
N LEU A 44 7.72 5.14 -7.10
CA LEU A 44 6.51 4.72 -7.82
C LEU A 44 5.27 5.47 -7.33
N ARG A 45 5.41 6.80 -7.14
CA ARG A 45 4.42 7.69 -6.52
C ARG A 45 3.08 7.70 -7.24
N HIS A 46 3.10 7.47 -8.55
CA HIS A 46 1.90 7.40 -9.36
C HIS A 46 0.98 6.25 -8.95
N TYR A 47 1.54 5.04 -8.83
CA TYR A 47 0.82 3.85 -8.37
C TYR A 47 0.35 4.00 -6.91
N ALA A 48 1.19 4.60 -6.06
CA ALA A 48 0.82 4.93 -4.68
C ALA A 48 -0.40 5.86 -4.63
N ALA A 49 -0.44 6.90 -5.47
CA ALA A 49 -1.56 7.84 -5.53
C ALA A 49 -2.88 7.17 -5.94
N ILE A 50 -2.86 6.31 -6.97
CA ILE A 50 -4.05 5.56 -7.41
C ILE A 50 -4.60 4.70 -6.25
N LEU A 51 -3.73 3.95 -5.57
CA LEU A 51 -4.14 3.11 -4.45
C LEU A 51 -4.71 3.93 -3.28
N ARG A 52 -4.10 5.08 -2.95
CA ARG A 52 -4.61 5.99 -1.90
C ARG A 52 -6.03 6.47 -2.23
N ILE A 53 -6.25 6.92 -3.46
CA ILE A 53 -7.56 7.38 -3.92
C ILE A 53 -8.58 6.24 -3.91
N ALA A 54 -8.19 5.05 -4.37
CA ALA A 54 -9.05 3.87 -4.39
C ALA A 54 -9.52 3.49 -2.97
N ILE A 55 -8.60 3.39 -2.01
CA ILE A 55 -8.94 3.12 -0.60
C ILE A 55 -9.85 4.20 -0.03
N GLN A 56 -9.51 5.47 -0.27
CA GLN A 56 -10.32 6.59 0.20
C GLN A 56 -11.75 6.51 -0.32
N LYS A 57 -11.95 6.27 -1.62
CA LYS A 57 -13.28 6.13 -2.24
C LYS A 57 -14.05 4.91 -1.72
N THR A 58 -13.38 3.77 -1.55
CA THR A 58 -13.96 2.56 -0.95
C THR A 58 -14.56 2.84 0.44
N ILE A 59 -13.82 3.55 1.31
CA ILE A 59 -14.29 3.84 2.68
C ILE A 59 -15.32 4.98 2.70
N THR A 60 -15.05 6.07 1.97
CA THR A 60 -15.84 7.30 2.08
C THR A 60 -17.11 7.28 1.26
N SER A 61 -17.02 6.80 0.01
CA SER A 61 -18.11 6.82 -0.97
C SER A 61 -18.89 5.51 -0.96
N ASP A 62 -18.20 4.37 -1.04
CA ASP A 62 -18.87 3.06 -1.11
C ASP A 62 -19.31 2.53 0.26
N LYS A 63 -18.72 3.07 1.34
CA LYS A 63 -18.94 2.60 2.72
C LYS A 63 -18.64 1.10 2.90
N ILE A 64 -17.76 0.54 2.06
CA ILE A 64 -17.35 -0.87 2.13
C ILE A 64 -16.16 -0.95 3.08
N MET A 65 -16.38 -1.52 4.27
CA MET A 65 -15.37 -1.58 5.32
C MET A 65 -15.57 -2.75 6.26
N THR A 66 -14.48 -3.24 6.83
CA THR A 66 -14.47 -4.36 7.78
C THR A 66 -14.98 -3.94 9.16
N LYS A 67 -15.27 -4.94 10.00
CA LYS A 67 -15.90 -4.76 11.32
C LYS A 67 -15.08 -3.92 12.31
N ASP A 68 -13.75 -4.04 12.27
CA ASP A 68 -12.84 -3.30 13.14
C ASP A 68 -12.89 -1.78 12.96
N ILE A 69 -13.33 -1.30 11.78
CA ILE A 69 -13.52 0.12 11.49
C ILE A 69 -15.01 0.50 11.31
N GLY A 70 -15.91 -0.31 11.84
CA GLY A 70 -17.34 0.01 11.96
C GLY A 70 -18.23 -0.44 10.80
N GLY A 71 -17.73 -1.25 9.87
CA GLY A 71 -18.56 -1.84 8.81
C GLY A 71 -18.98 -3.27 9.09
N SER A 72 -19.46 -3.93 8.04
CA SER A 72 -19.94 -5.31 8.09
C SER A 72 -19.42 -6.18 6.94
N ASN A 73 -18.49 -5.66 6.14
CA ASN A 73 -17.98 -6.35 4.96
C ASN A 73 -16.83 -7.29 5.30
N SER A 74 -16.63 -8.27 4.42
CA SER A 74 -15.51 -9.22 4.50
C SER A 74 -14.20 -8.63 3.97
N THR A 75 -13.08 -9.32 4.20
CA THR A 75 -11.78 -8.94 3.63
C THR A 75 -11.85 -8.90 2.10
N THR A 76 -12.46 -9.91 1.49
CA THR A 76 -12.65 -10.03 0.05
C THR A 76 -13.46 -8.87 -0.51
N ASP A 77 -14.58 -8.51 0.12
CA ASP A 77 -15.44 -7.41 -0.33
C ASP A 77 -14.66 -6.09 -0.41
N VAL A 78 -13.84 -5.81 0.61
CA VAL A 78 -13.01 -4.59 0.65
C VAL A 78 -11.95 -4.62 -0.46
N ILE A 79 -11.25 -5.75 -0.65
CA ILE A 79 -10.25 -5.89 -1.72
C ILE A 79 -10.89 -5.73 -3.10
N ASP A 80 -12.03 -6.37 -3.35
CA ASP A 80 -12.68 -6.32 -4.67
C ASP A 80 -13.24 -4.93 -4.96
N CYS A 81 -13.74 -4.22 -3.95
CA CYS A 81 -14.09 -2.81 -4.07
C CYS A 81 -12.87 -1.95 -4.43
N ILE A 82 -11.73 -2.14 -3.74
CA ILE A 82 -10.49 -1.42 -4.04
C ILE A 82 -10.03 -1.70 -5.48
N LYS A 83 -10.01 -2.96 -5.93
CA LYS A 83 -9.65 -3.32 -7.32
C LYS A 83 -10.54 -2.60 -8.33
N LYS A 84 -11.86 -2.63 -8.13
CA LYS A 84 -12.82 -1.93 -8.98
C LYS A 84 -12.53 -0.42 -9.03
N ARG A 85 -12.18 0.19 -7.91
CA ARG A 85 -11.80 1.60 -7.86
C ARG A 85 -10.49 1.87 -8.59
N ILE A 86 -9.47 1.02 -8.45
CA ILE A 86 -8.22 1.13 -9.21
C ILE A 86 -8.48 1.12 -10.71
N GLU A 87 -9.29 0.18 -11.21
CA GLU A 87 -9.64 0.09 -12.63
C GLU A 87 -10.39 1.33 -13.13
N GLN A 88 -11.19 1.96 -12.27
CA GLN A 88 -11.87 3.21 -12.61
C GLN A 88 -10.89 4.38 -12.67
N GLU A 89 -10.04 4.55 -11.66
CA GLU A 89 -9.04 5.63 -11.64
C GLU A 89 -8.02 5.51 -12.78
N ALA A 90 -7.66 4.28 -13.17
CA ALA A 90 -6.77 4.01 -14.29
C ALA A 90 -7.40 4.29 -15.66
N LYS A 91 -8.74 4.30 -15.77
CA LYS A 91 -9.46 4.62 -17.02
C LYS A 91 -9.77 6.11 -17.16
N ILE A 92 -10.04 6.79 -16.04
CA ILE A 92 -10.37 8.23 -16.03
C ILE A 92 -9.18 9.07 -16.51
N HIS A 93 -7.99 8.55 -16.32
CA HIS A 93 -6.77 9.21 -16.67
C HIS A 93 -5.96 8.31 -17.59
N ASP A 94 -5.64 8.80 -18.79
CA ASP A 94 -4.72 8.16 -19.71
C ASP A 94 -3.29 8.31 -19.17
N TRP A 95 -2.93 7.43 -18.24
CA TRP A 95 -1.63 7.46 -17.56
C TRP A 95 -0.60 6.65 -18.35
N SER A 96 0.06 7.30 -19.31
CA SER A 96 1.28 6.76 -19.94
C SER A 96 2.32 6.40 -18.87
N GLU A 97 3.10 5.34 -19.08
CA GLU A 97 4.13 4.90 -18.12
C GLU A 97 5.00 6.08 -17.65
N PRO A 98 5.17 6.27 -16.33
CA PRO A 98 6.12 7.25 -15.85
C PRO A 98 7.52 6.85 -16.31
N GLU A 99 8.36 7.84 -16.64
CA GLU A 99 9.78 7.63 -16.91
C GLU A 99 10.38 6.74 -15.81
N LYS A 100 11.15 5.72 -16.21
CA LYS A 100 11.79 4.78 -15.27
C LYS A 100 12.43 5.56 -14.12
N PRO A 101 12.11 5.25 -12.85
CA PRO A 101 12.69 5.97 -11.74
C PRO A 101 14.21 5.89 -11.84
N LYS A 102 14.88 7.05 -11.81
CA LYS A 102 16.33 7.12 -11.73
C LYS A 102 16.74 6.35 -10.48
N VAL A 103 17.30 5.16 -10.68
CA VAL A 103 17.84 4.35 -9.59
C VAL A 103 18.80 5.26 -8.85
N ARG A 104 18.56 5.50 -7.55
CA ARG A 104 19.55 6.20 -6.73
C ARG A 104 20.87 5.47 -6.93
N PRO A 105 21.97 6.17 -7.29
CA PRO A 105 23.28 5.54 -7.34
C PRO A 105 23.47 4.79 -6.02
N ALA A 106 23.96 3.55 -6.10
CA ALA A 106 24.37 2.82 -4.91
C ALA A 106 25.26 3.77 -4.10
N ALA A 107 24.88 4.02 -2.84
CA ALA A 107 25.50 5.06 -2.02
C ALA A 107 27.02 5.02 -2.18
N GLU A 108 27.60 6.12 -2.66
CA GLU A 108 29.01 6.20 -2.97
C GLU A 108 29.81 5.89 -1.69
N LYS A 109 30.71 4.91 -1.79
CA LYS A 109 31.47 4.38 -0.65
C LYS A 109 32.38 5.47 -0.08
N ARG A 110 31.89 6.24 0.89
CA ARG A 110 32.75 7.15 1.64
C ARG A 110 33.75 6.32 2.46
N PRO A 111 35.07 6.56 2.32
CA PRO A 111 36.06 5.80 3.07
C PRO A 111 35.92 6.10 4.56
N TYR A 112 35.93 5.06 5.38
CA TYR A 112 36.01 5.22 6.83
C TYR A 112 37.40 5.74 7.22
N GLN A 113 37.46 6.82 7.98
CA GLN A 113 38.66 7.19 8.72
C GLN A 113 38.60 6.50 10.09
N VAL A 114 39.70 5.83 10.45
CA VAL A 114 39.92 5.09 11.72
C VAL A 114 40.15 6.03 12.89
#